data_AF-A0A4Y7Q2F8-F1
#
_entry.id   AF-A0A4Y7Q2F8-F1
#
_cell.length_a   1.000
_cell.length_b   1.000
_cell.length_c   1.000
_cell.angle_alpha   90.00
_cell.angle_beta   90.00
_cell.angle_gamma   90.00
#
_symmetry.space_group_name_H-M   'P 1'
#
loop_
_entity.id
_entity.type
_entity.pdbx_description
1 polymer ?
#
loop_
_entity_poly.entity_id
_entity_poly.type
_entity_poly.pdbx_seq_one_letter_code
_entity_poly.pdbx_strand_id
1 'polypeptide(L)'
;MSIDPGAYEIRNIMHGNFAVQHGGTVVASAHPDVQSMGGSGSDLERMWSISHLNNDKYTIRNMETNHYASSPSFPAMGENIITTQALQQWAIKETGVKGRHVIYTTAADIELFWGLANGLLKTPISLRDIPNTPSNQWELIKVDLWRVVGKLRAPLAGLRDEHKTLQSEHQKIRDEHTKLQGERMRLQDELTKLQDIHTKLNADAWQEKARHVQNESELRAFVERRFRRDEARHLQAEAELRESYERAIRQERARHIQAEAETKAYYEELLAERDQATNQRRLREALVSSSVNVISANGGGIVEAPQPSHEPTRTAFSHTTPTLAQAKRPTMTPAPTTFSSTAASYYHAIHDEDESVHDPARLFARHQDPNDRGEEEKVAGEGEAVDWPILSYG
;
A
#
# COMPACT_ATOMS: atom_id res chain seq x y z
N MET A 1 67.67 -6.63 -36.21
CA MET A 1 66.72 -7.65 -36.69
C MET A 1 65.38 -7.41 -36.01
N SER A 2 64.26 -7.63 -36.69
CA SER A 2 62.93 -7.59 -36.08
C SER A 2 62.67 -8.87 -35.29
N ILE A 3 62.03 -8.76 -34.14
CA ILE A 3 61.56 -9.92 -33.36
C ILE A 3 60.23 -10.41 -33.95
N ASP A 4 60.06 -11.72 -34.02
CA ASP A 4 58.79 -12.34 -34.41
C ASP A 4 57.69 -12.02 -33.38
N PRO A 5 56.47 -11.68 -33.80
CA PRO A 5 55.33 -11.62 -32.89
C PRO A 5 55.06 -12.98 -32.21
N GLY A 6 54.63 -12.97 -30.95
CA GLY A 6 54.35 -14.19 -30.21
C GLY A 6 54.22 -14.01 -28.69
N ALA A 7 54.19 -15.13 -27.97
CA ALA A 7 54.26 -15.16 -26.51
C ALA A 7 55.71 -15.32 -26.05
N TYR A 8 56.12 -14.55 -25.05
CA TYR A 8 57.50 -14.46 -24.59
C TYR A 8 57.57 -14.40 -23.06
N GLU A 9 58.61 -14.99 -22.50
CA GLU A 9 59.13 -14.64 -21.19
C GLU A 9 60.27 -13.64 -21.38
N ILE A 10 60.28 -12.55 -20.58
CA ILE A 10 61.26 -11.47 -20.69
C ILE A 10 62.21 -11.57 -19.49
N ARG A 11 63.46 -11.99 -19.71
CA ARG A 11 64.44 -12.25 -18.65
C ARG A 11 65.57 -11.21 -18.66
N ASN A 12 65.88 -10.62 -17.51
CA ASN A 12 66.98 -9.69 -17.37
C ASN A 12 68.33 -10.41 -17.52
N ILE A 13 69.25 -9.86 -18.31
CA ILE A 13 70.56 -10.50 -18.57
C ILE A 13 71.47 -10.48 -17.35
N MET A 14 71.49 -9.38 -16.57
CA MET A 14 72.39 -9.25 -15.42
C MET A 14 71.93 -10.08 -14.23
N HIS A 15 70.64 -10.05 -13.94
CA HIS A 15 70.11 -10.61 -12.69
C HIS A 15 69.35 -11.93 -12.88
N GLY A 16 69.00 -12.31 -14.11
CA GLY A 16 68.25 -13.54 -14.39
C GLY A 16 66.78 -13.50 -13.97
N ASN A 17 66.28 -12.39 -13.44
CA ASN A 17 64.87 -12.23 -13.08
C ASN A 17 64.00 -12.04 -14.33
N PHE A 18 62.75 -12.48 -14.25
CA PHE A 18 61.71 -12.27 -15.25
C PHE A 18 60.93 -10.99 -14.98
N ALA A 19 60.48 -10.32 -16.04
CA ALA A 19 59.49 -9.26 -15.93
C ALA A 19 58.11 -9.86 -15.66
N VAL A 20 57.48 -9.45 -14.56
CA VAL A 20 56.16 -9.91 -14.13
C VAL A 20 55.28 -8.71 -13.80
N GLN A 21 54.00 -8.77 -14.12
CA GLN A 21 53.06 -7.74 -13.69
C GLN A 21 52.62 -7.99 -12.25
N HIS A 22 52.75 -6.98 -11.39
CA HIS A 22 52.26 -7.04 -10.01
C HIS A 22 51.71 -5.68 -9.59
N GLY A 23 50.45 -5.66 -9.12
CA GLY A 23 49.84 -4.44 -8.58
C GLY A 23 49.82 -3.25 -9.55
N GLY A 24 49.63 -3.50 -10.85
CA GLY A 24 49.63 -2.44 -11.87
C GLY A 24 51.01 -1.95 -12.31
N THR A 25 52.09 -2.57 -11.82
CA THR A 25 53.49 -2.26 -12.19
C THR A 25 54.19 -3.47 -12.77
N VAL A 26 55.28 -3.26 -13.51
CA VAL A 26 56.15 -4.35 -13.98
C VAL A 26 57.34 -4.47 -13.04
N VAL A 27 57.49 -5.64 -12.43
CA VAL A 27 58.51 -5.91 -11.42
C VAL A 27 59.35 -7.12 -11.80
N ALA A 28 60.56 -7.21 -11.23
CA ALA A 28 61.40 -8.39 -11.31
C ALA A 28 60.87 -9.51 -10.41
N SER A 29 60.78 -10.72 -10.96
CA SER A 29 60.51 -11.93 -10.19
C SER A 29 61.54 -13.00 -10.55
N ALA A 30 62.06 -13.73 -9.57
CA ALA A 30 62.88 -14.90 -9.86
C ALA A 30 61.97 -16.08 -10.17
N HIS A 31 62.47 -17.00 -10.99
CA HIS A 31 61.82 -18.30 -11.11
C HIS A 31 61.98 -19.04 -9.78
N PRO A 32 60.89 -19.43 -9.10
CA PRO A 32 61.03 -20.42 -8.05
C PRO A 32 61.49 -21.70 -8.74
N ASP A 33 62.76 -22.04 -8.53
CA ASP A 33 63.30 -23.30 -9.01
C ASP A 33 62.48 -24.40 -8.32
N VAL A 34 61.89 -25.28 -9.14
CA VAL A 34 61.24 -26.52 -8.71
C VAL A 34 59.82 -26.39 -8.13
N GLN A 35 58.84 -26.92 -8.89
CA GLN A 35 57.80 -27.91 -8.52
C GLN A 35 57.16 -27.89 -7.12
N SER A 36 57.24 -26.80 -6.36
CA SER A 36 56.74 -26.72 -4.99
C SER A 36 55.23 -26.50 -5.01
N MET A 37 54.58 -27.64 -5.26
CA MET A 37 53.22 -28.06 -4.92
C MET A 37 52.21 -26.97 -4.62
N GLY A 38 51.28 -26.79 -5.54
CA GLY A 38 49.88 -26.47 -5.21
C GLY A 38 49.48 -25.01 -5.25
N GLY A 39 50.41 -24.07 -5.46
CA GLY A 39 50.06 -22.69 -5.76
C GLY A 39 49.51 -22.58 -7.19
N SER A 40 48.20 -22.55 -7.35
CA SER A 40 47.49 -22.28 -8.62
C SER A 40 47.75 -20.88 -9.20
N GLY A 41 48.87 -20.24 -8.86
CA GLY A 41 49.35 -19.03 -9.51
C GLY A 41 49.67 -19.38 -10.95
N SER A 42 48.87 -18.86 -11.86
CA SER A 42 49.03 -19.17 -13.27
C SER A 42 50.36 -18.56 -13.73
N ASP A 43 51.23 -19.33 -14.38
CA ASP A 43 52.46 -18.80 -15.02
C ASP A 43 52.16 -17.69 -16.07
N LEU A 44 50.90 -17.29 -16.26
CA LEU A 44 50.47 -16.25 -17.18
C LEU A 44 50.97 -14.87 -16.74
N GLU A 45 51.17 -14.61 -15.43
CA GLU A 45 51.63 -13.29 -14.97
C GLU A 45 53.01 -12.91 -15.53
N ARG A 46 53.83 -13.93 -15.85
CA ARG A 46 55.18 -13.76 -16.44
C ARG A 46 55.21 -13.86 -17.97
N MET A 47 54.09 -14.21 -18.60
CA MET A 47 54.01 -14.36 -20.04
C MET A 47 53.48 -13.08 -20.68
N TRP A 48 54.22 -12.63 -21.70
CA TRP A 48 53.94 -11.41 -22.42
C TRP A 48 53.67 -11.72 -23.89
N SER A 49 52.57 -11.21 -24.42
CA SER A 49 52.31 -11.17 -25.86
C SER A 49 53.03 -9.96 -26.44
N ILE A 50 53.99 -10.21 -27.33
CA ILE A 50 54.68 -9.18 -28.10
C ILE A 50 54.10 -9.18 -29.51
N SER A 51 53.56 -8.04 -29.93
CA SER A 51 52.96 -7.88 -31.26
C SER A 51 53.63 -6.75 -32.03
N HIS A 52 54.00 -7.01 -33.27
CA HIS A 52 54.56 -6.03 -34.19
C HIS A 52 53.47 -5.12 -34.75
N LEU A 53 53.75 -3.81 -34.80
CA LEU A 53 52.89 -2.78 -35.37
C LEU A 53 53.38 -2.41 -36.77
N ASN A 54 52.54 -1.73 -37.55
CA ASN A 54 52.87 -1.31 -38.92
C ASN A 54 53.97 -0.24 -39.02
N ASN A 55 54.34 0.39 -37.91
CA ASN A 55 55.35 1.44 -37.83
C ASN A 55 56.69 0.96 -37.25
N ASP A 56 56.99 -0.34 -37.40
CA ASP A 56 58.19 -1.01 -36.89
C ASP A 56 58.37 -0.90 -35.36
N LYS A 57 57.26 -0.69 -34.64
CA LYS A 57 57.20 -0.73 -33.17
C LYS A 57 56.49 -1.98 -32.69
N TYR A 58 56.52 -2.18 -31.39
CA TYR A 58 55.94 -3.34 -30.73
C TYR A 58 54.99 -2.91 -29.62
N THR A 59 54.04 -3.77 -29.31
CA THR A 59 53.29 -3.71 -28.06
C THR A 59 53.69 -4.89 -27.21
N ILE A 60 53.71 -4.69 -25.89
CA ILE A 60 54.06 -5.72 -24.91
C ILE A 60 52.87 -5.82 -23.96
N ARG A 61 52.10 -6.90 -24.04
CA ARG A 61 50.85 -7.10 -23.30
C ARG A 61 50.93 -8.32 -22.39
N ASN A 62 50.62 -8.16 -21.11
CA ASN A 62 50.57 -9.27 -20.18
C ASN A 62 49.42 -10.22 -20.56
N MET A 63 49.68 -11.53 -20.56
CA MET A 63 48.69 -12.52 -21.01
C MET A 63 47.61 -12.83 -19.98
N GLU A 64 47.86 -12.58 -18.69
CA GLU A 64 46.88 -12.82 -17.63
C GLU A 64 45.88 -11.67 -17.51
N THR A 65 46.39 -10.45 -17.38
CA THR A 65 45.55 -9.27 -17.12
C THR A 65 45.07 -8.59 -18.40
N ASN A 66 45.66 -8.93 -19.55
CA ASN A 66 45.44 -8.25 -20.83
C ASN A 66 45.84 -6.76 -20.82
N HIS A 67 46.63 -6.30 -19.84
CA HIS A 67 47.16 -4.94 -19.79
C HIS A 67 48.49 -4.81 -20.55
N TYR A 68 48.71 -3.67 -21.18
CA TYR A 68 49.97 -3.32 -21.84
C TYR A 68 50.97 -2.77 -20.85
N ALA A 69 52.23 -3.16 -20.97
CA ALA A 69 53.31 -2.44 -20.30
C ALA A 69 53.39 -1.02 -20.88
N SER A 70 53.43 -0.02 -20.01
CA SER A 70 53.39 1.38 -20.37
C SER A 70 54.36 2.21 -19.55
N SER A 71 54.84 3.32 -20.10
CA SER A 71 55.53 4.34 -19.33
C SER A 71 54.52 5.37 -18.83
N PRO A 72 54.85 6.16 -17.79
CA PRO A 72 54.13 7.39 -17.50
C PRO A 72 54.05 8.30 -18.73
N SER A 73 53.08 9.23 -18.75
CA SER A 73 52.84 10.12 -19.90
C SER A 73 54.05 11.00 -20.25
N PHE A 74 54.91 11.30 -19.27
CA PHE A 74 56.14 12.07 -19.43
C PHE A 74 57.31 11.24 -18.92
N PRO A 75 57.81 10.28 -19.71
CA PRO A 75 58.78 9.32 -19.22
C PRO A 75 60.07 10.01 -18.80
N ALA A 76 60.44 9.85 -17.53
CA ALA A 76 61.68 10.35 -16.95
C ALA A 76 62.60 9.22 -16.50
N MET A 77 63.89 9.53 -16.36
CA MET A 77 64.88 8.57 -15.85
C MET A 77 64.50 8.13 -14.43
N GLY A 78 64.51 6.82 -14.20
CA GLY A 78 64.18 6.21 -12.91
C GLY A 78 62.69 5.91 -12.71
N GLU A 79 61.81 6.36 -13.60
CA GLU A 79 60.38 6.07 -13.49
C GLU A 79 60.08 4.60 -13.76
N ASN A 80 59.12 4.06 -13.01
CA ASN A 80 58.74 2.66 -13.12
C ASN A 80 57.86 2.40 -14.34
N ILE A 81 58.05 1.24 -14.96
CA ILE A 81 57.13 0.74 -15.97
C ILE A 81 55.82 0.32 -15.27
N ILE A 82 54.72 0.91 -15.71
CA ILE A 82 53.38 0.62 -15.23
C ILE A 82 52.66 -0.32 -16.23
N THR A 83 51.47 -0.78 -15.89
CA THR A 83 50.60 -1.50 -16.81
C THR A 83 49.27 -0.81 -16.96
N THR A 84 48.82 -0.63 -18.20
CA THR A 84 47.59 0.11 -18.55
C THR A 84 46.76 -0.66 -19.57
N GLN A 85 45.46 -0.38 -19.66
CA GLN A 85 44.62 -0.90 -20.74
C GLN A 85 44.92 -0.22 -22.09
N ALA A 86 45.44 1.00 -22.05
CA ALA A 86 45.85 1.74 -23.25
C ALA A 86 47.09 1.09 -23.89
N LEU A 87 47.06 1.03 -25.22
CA LEU A 87 48.16 0.52 -26.03
C LEU A 87 49.36 1.47 -25.94
N GLN A 88 50.51 0.96 -25.49
CA GLN A 88 51.79 1.67 -25.53
C GLN A 88 52.72 1.03 -26.57
N GLN A 89 53.39 1.87 -27.34
CA GLN A 89 54.39 1.44 -28.32
C GLN A 89 55.78 1.41 -27.69
N TRP A 90 56.52 0.36 -28.01
CA TRP A 90 57.90 0.14 -27.60
C TRP A 90 58.74 -0.13 -28.83
N ALA A 91 59.98 0.34 -28.81
CA ALA A 91 60.98 -0.11 -29.76
C ALA A 91 61.81 -1.21 -29.11
N ILE A 92 61.99 -2.32 -29.82
CA ILE A 92 62.79 -3.44 -29.33
C ILE A 92 63.91 -3.68 -30.36
N LYS A 93 65.16 -3.56 -29.91
CA LYS A 93 66.34 -3.73 -30.77
C LYS A 93 67.24 -4.81 -30.19
N GLU A 94 67.69 -5.74 -31.04
CA GLU A 94 68.77 -6.66 -30.69
C GLU A 94 70.08 -5.87 -30.56
N THR A 95 70.85 -6.18 -29.52
CA THR A 95 72.16 -5.57 -29.26
C THR A 95 73.23 -6.18 -30.17
N GLY A 96 74.50 -5.75 -30.02
CA GLY A 96 75.63 -6.42 -30.70
C GLY A 96 75.84 -7.89 -30.28
N VAL A 97 75.19 -8.34 -29.20
CA VAL A 97 75.22 -9.73 -28.75
C VAL A 97 73.91 -10.41 -29.10
N LYS A 98 73.98 -11.44 -29.94
CA LYS A 98 72.82 -12.18 -30.43
C LYS A 98 71.94 -12.70 -29.28
N GLY A 99 70.63 -12.53 -29.40
CA GLY A 99 69.64 -12.95 -28.40
C GLY A 99 69.45 -11.97 -27.23
N ARG A 100 70.27 -10.92 -27.12
CA ARG A 100 70.09 -9.86 -26.11
C ARG A 100 69.46 -8.64 -26.76
N HIS A 101 68.43 -8.12 -26.13
CA HIS A 101 67.62 -7.04 -26.65
C HIS A 101 67.57 -5.87 -25.65
N VAL A 102 67.41 -4.66 -26.17
CA VAL A 102 67.02 -3.49 -25.40
C VAL A 102 65.59 -3.12 -25.77
N ILE A 103 64.80 -2.76 -24.76
CA ILE A 103 63.42 -2.30 -24.89
C ILE A 103 63.41 -0.83 -24.46
N TYR A 104 62.96 0.07 -25.32
CA TYR A 104 62.96 1.50 -25.01
C TYR A 104 61.70 2.21 -25.49
N THR A 105 61.33 3.27 -24.76
CA THR A 105 60.16 4.08 -25.07
C THR A 105 60.42 4.95 -26.31
N THR A 106 59.36 5.18 -27.08
CA THR A 106 59.37 6.13 -28.20
C THR A 106 58.62 7.42 -27.87
N ALA A 107 58.15 7.56 -26.62
CA ALA A 107 57.32 8.69 -26.19
C ALA A 107 58.15 9.89 -25.68
N ALA A 108 59.44 9.71 -25.40
CA ALA A 108 60.35 10.80 -25.04
C ALA A 108 61.23 11.21 -26.22
N ASP A 109 61.68 12.46 -26.20
CA ASP A 109 62.74 12.98 -27.08
C ASP A 109 64.11 12.34 -26.79
N ILE A 110 64.22 11.60 -25.68
CA ILE A 110 65.39 10.84 -25.26
C ILE A 110 65.07 9.34 -25.27
N GLU A 111 66.04 8.53 -25.71
CA GLU A 111 65.91 7.07 -25.65
C GLU A 111 66.08 6.59 -24.20
N LEU A 112 64.97 6.17 -23.58
CA LEU A 112 64.97 5.58 -22.24
C LEU A 112 64.66 4.08 -22.30
N PHE A 113 65.52 3.27 -21.70
CA PHE A 113 65.56 1.83 -21.75
C PHE A 113 64.95 1.19 -20.50
N TRP A 114 64.28 0.05 -20.66
CA TRP A 114 63.89 -0.79 -19.54
C TRP A 114 65.14 -1.30 -18.82
N GLY A 115 65.19 -1.07 -17.51
CA GLY A 115 66.32 -1.43 -16.69
C GLY A 115 65.90 -1.89 -15.31
N LEU A 116 66.69 -2.81 -14.75
CA LEU A 116 66.49 -3.28 -13.39
C LEU A 116 67.59 -2.72 -12.48
N ALA A 117 67.18 -2.10 -11.37
CA ALA A 117 68.12 -1.45 -10.45
C ALA A 117 68.99 -2.46 -9.69
N ASN A 118 68.41 -3.61 -9.35
CA ASN A 118 69.04 -4.69 -8.60
C ASN A 118 68.28 -6.00 -8.82
N GLY A 119 68.89 -7.15 -8.48
CA GLY A 119 68.27 -8.47 -8.66
C GLY A 119 67.29 -8.90 -7.57
N LEU A 120 66.83 -7.98 -6.70
CA LEU A 120 65.87 -8.33 -5.65
C LEU A 120 64.48 -8.58 -6.25
N LEU A 121 63.74 -9.48 -5.60
CA LEU A 121 62.35 -9.75 -5.96
C LEU A 121 61.49 -8.51 -5.77
N LYS A 122 60.49 -8.36 -6.65
CA LYS A 122 59.55 -7.25 -6.70
C LYS A 122 60.19 -5.88 -6.93
N THR A 123 61.48 -5.82 -7.26
CA THR A 123 62.12 -4.57 -7.69
C THR A 123 61.45 -4.10 -8.97
N PRO A 124 60.90 -2.87 -9.01
CA PRO A 124 60.28 -2.34 -10.21
C PRO A 124 61.28 -2.25 -11.38
N ILE A 125 60.83 -2.61 -12.57
CA ILE A 125 61.52 -2.28 -13.81
C ILE A 125 61.33 -0.79 -14.03
N SER A 126 62.42 -0.08 -14.28
CA SER A 126 62.45 1.38 -14.39
C SER A 126 63.10 1.82 -15.69
N LEU A 127 62.81 3.04 -16.14
CA LEU A 127 63.43 3.66 -17.30
C LEU A 127 64.85 4.14 -16.97
N ARG A 128 65.82 3.89 -17.86
CA ARG A 128 67.25 4.21 -17.69
C ARG A 128 67.82 4.80 -18.98
N ASP A 129 68.90 5.56 -18.87
CA ASP A 129 69.53 6.28 -19.98
C ASP A 129 70.73 5.57 -20.62
N ILE A 130 71.32 4.58 -19.95
CA ILE A 130 72.50 3.87 -20.47
C ILE A 130 72.10 2.52 -21.09
N PRO A 131 72.06 2.35 -22.42
CA PRO A 131 71.59 1.10 -23.04
C PRO A 131 72.50 -0.10 -22.82
N ASN A 132 73.81 0.14 -22.65
CA ASN A 132 74.82 -0.90 -22.74
C ASN A 132 75.16 -1.58 -21.40
N THR A 133 74.42 -1.29 -20.32
CA THR A 133 74.57 -2.06 -19.08
C THR A 133 73.81 -3.38 -19.18
N PRO A 134 74.39 -4.51 -18.74
CA PRO A 134 73.68 -5.79 -18.71
C PRO A 134 72.35 -5.76 -17.95
N SER A 135 72.19 -4.84 -16.98
CA SER A 135 70.95 -4.61 -16.25
C SER A 135 69.81 -4.02 -17.10
N ASN A 136 70.14 -3.45 -18.25
CA ASN A 136 69.19 -2.85 -19.21
C ASN A 136 69.02 -3.70 -20.47
N GLN A 137 69.60 -4.91 -20.47
CA GLN A 137 69.46 -5.89 -21.55
C GLN A 137 68.56 -7.04 -21.11
N TRP A 138 67.78 -7.52 -22.05
CA TRP A 138 66.74 -8.52 -21.85
C TRP A 138 66.87 -9.65 -22.87
N GLU A 139 66.70 -10.87 -22.40
CA GLU A 139 66.50 -12.05 -23.23
C GLU A 139 65.00 -12.28 -23.42
N LEU A 140 64.60 -12.49 -24.67
CA LEU A 140 63.21 -12.75 -25.04
C LEU A 140 63.07 -14.23 -25.39
N ILE A 141 62.54 -15.01 -24.45
CA ILE A 141 62.41 -16.45 -24.58
C ILE A 141 61.02 -16.76 -25.15
N LYS A 142 60.96 -17.21 -26.41
CA LYS A 142 59.68 -17.53 -27.07
C LYS A 142 59.02 -18.72 -26.39
N VAL A 143 57.79 -18.54 -25.92
CA VAL A 143 56.98 -19.59 -25.29
C VAL A 143 56.09 -20.23 -26.36
N ASP A 144 55.97 -21.55 -26.33
CA ASP A 144 55.03 -22.26 -27.18
C ASP A 144 53.59 -21.92 -26.77
N LEU A 145 52.88 -21.22 -27.67
CA LEU A 145 51.49 -20.80 -27.51
C LEU A 145 50.56 -21.99 -27.20
N TRP A 146 50.86 -23.19 -27.68
CA TRP A 146 50.05 -24.38 -27.39
C TRP A 146 49.99 -24.72 -25.90
N ARG A 147 51.07 -24.48 -25.16
CA ARG A 147 51.10 -24.67 -23.71
C ARG A 147 50.14 -23.71 -23.00
N VAL A 148 50.07 -22.46 -23.47
CA VAL A 148 49.17 -21.43 -22.92
C VAL A 148 47.72 -21.75 -23.25
N VAL A 149 47.45 -22.08 -24.51
CA VAL A 149 46.10 -22.47 -24.97
C VAL A 149 45.60 -23.70 -24.23
N GLY A 150 46.47 -24.69 -23.97
CA GLY A 150 46.13 -25.87 -23.17
C GLY A 150 45.68 -25.52 -21.76
N LYS A 151 46.41 -24.62 -21.07
CA LYS A 151 46.05 -24.16 -19.72
C LYS A 151 44.71 -23.40 -19.68
N LEU A 152 44.41 -22.61 -20.71
CA LEU A 152 43.15 -21.83 -20.79
C LEU A 152 41.94 -22.67 -21.19
N ARG A 153 42.13 -23.82 -21.85
CA ARG A 153 41.03 -24.66 -22.34
C ARG A 153 40.20 -25.28 -21.20
N ALA A 154 40.84 -25.68 -20.09
CA ALA A 154 40.11 -26.31 -18.98
C ALA A 154 39.19 -25.32 -18.23
N PRO A 155 39.65 -24.11 -17.83
CA PRO A 155 38.75 -23.10 -17.28
C PRO A 155 37.62 -22.71 -18.24
N LEU A 156 37.91 -22.60 -19.53
CA LEU A 156 36.89 -22.28 -20.54
C LEU A 156 35.80 -23.36 -20.65
N ALA A 157 36.18 -24.64 -20.50
CA ALA A 157 35.22 -25.74 -20.44
C ALA A 157 34.35 -25.65 -19.17
N GLY A 158 34.96 -25.36 -18.02
CA GLY A 158 34.25 -25.15 -16.75
C GLY A 158 33.22 -24.02 -16.85
N LEU A 159 33.63 -22.84 -17.34
CA LEU A 159 32.74 -21.71 -17.57
C LEU A 159 31.59 -22.03 -18.52
N ARG A 160 31.83 -22.85 -19.55
CA ARG A 160 30.79 -23.28 -20.49
C ARG A 160 29.75 -24.18 -19.81
N ASP A 161 30.18 -25.07 -18.93
CA ASP A 161 29.26 -25.95 -18.20
C ASP A 161 28.49 -25.20 -17.11
N GLU A 162 29.12 -24.26 -16.41
CA GLU A 162 28.44 -23.31 -15.51
C GLU A 162 27.37 -22.50 -16.24
N HIS A 163 27.69 -21.97 -17.43
CA HIS A 163 26.72 -21.25 -18.25
C HIS A 163 25.51 -22.11 -18.63
N LYS A 164 25.70 -23.39 -18.98
CA LYS A 164 24.59 -24.31 -19.26
C LYS A 164 23.72 -24.55 -18.01
N THR A 165 24.34 -24.68 -16.84
CA THR A 165 23.63 -24.85 -15.57
C THR A 165 22.77 -23.62 -15.28
N LEU A 166 23.37 -22.42 -15.35
CA LEU A 166 22.65 -21.16 -15.14
C LEU A 166 21.52 -20.96 -16.16
N GLN A 167 21.74 -21.32 -17.42
CA GLN A 167 20.70 -21.26 -18.45
C GLN A 167 19.52 -22.18 -18.12
N SER A 168 19.78 -23.38 -17.60
CA SER A 168 18.73 -24.32 -17.17
C SER A 168 17.95 -23.79 -15.96
N GLU A 169 18.64 -23.20 -14.97
CA GLU A 169 17.98 -22.56 -13.82
C GLU A 169 17.14 -21.35 -14.23
N HIS A 170 17.64 -20.51 -15.15
CA HIS A 170 16.89 -19.39 -15.69
C HIS A 170 15.61 -19.85 -16.40
N GLN A 171 15.67 -20.95 -17.15
CA GLN A 171 14.49 -21.53 -17.77
C GLN A 171 13.48 -21.99 -16.71
N LYS A 172 13.93 -22.66 -15.63
CA LYS A 172 13.06 -23.08 -14.53
C LYS A 172 12.36 -21.89 -13.86
N ILE A 173 13.08 -20.81 -13.58
CA ILE A 173 12.51 -19.58 -12.99
C ILE A 173 11.47 -18.97 -13.94
N ARG A 174 11.72 -18.97 -15.25
CA ARG A 174 10.77 -18.49 -16.25
C ARG A 174 9.49 -19.32 -16.26
N ASP A 175 9.60 -20.64 -16.14
CA ASP A 175 8.44 -21.54 -16.08
C ASP A 175 7.63 -21.31 -14.79
N GLU A 176 8.28 -21.14 -13.64
CA GLU A 176 7.61 -20.78 -12.38
C GLU A 176 6.91 -19.41 -12.45
N HIS A 177 7.54 -18.41 -13.08
CA HIS A 177 6.94 -17.09 -13.29
C HIS A 177 5.66 -17.16 -14.14
N THR A 178 5.68 -17.92 -15.24
CA THR A 178 4.49 -18.09 -16.09
C THR A 178 3.36 -18.80 -15.34
N LYS A 179 3.68 -19.78 -14.49
CA LYS A 179 2.70 -20.43 -13.60
C LYS A 179 2.06 -19.44 -12.63
N LEU A 180 2.86 -18.65 -11.90
CA LEU A 180 2.37 -17.65 -10.95
C LEU A 180 1.53 -16.57 -11.64
N GLN A 181 1.89 -16.18 -12.86
CA GLN A 181 1.09 -15.26 -13.66
C GLN A 181 -0.30 -15.84 -13.98
N GLY A 182 -0.37 -17.14 -14.29
CA GLY A 182 -1.65 -17.86 -14.46
C GLY A 182 -2.51 -17.85 -13.19
N GLU A 183 -1.91 -18.14 -12.03
CA GLU A 183 -2.61 -18.09 -10.74
C GLU A 183 -3.13 -16.69 -10.40
N ARG A 184 -2.33 -15.65 -10.69
CA ARG A 184 -2.73 -14.25 -10.51
C ARG A 184 -3.96 -13.90 -11.36
N MET A 185 -4.00 -14.31 -12.63
CA MET A 185 -5.17 -14.07 -13.49
C MET A 185 -6.42 -14.76 -12.93
N ARG A 186 -6.29 -16.01 -12.47
CA ARG A 186 -7.40 -16.74 -11.84
C ARG A 186 -7.94 -16.03 -10.59
N LEU A 187 -7.06 -15.54 -9.71
CA LEU A 187 -7.48 -14.80 -8.52
C LEU A 187 -8.16 -13.47 -8.89
N GLN A 188 -7.70 -12.82 -9.96
CA GLN A 188 -8.34 -11.60 -10.47
C GLN A 188 -9.76 -11.87 -11.00
N ASP A 189 -9.98 -13.00 -11.67
CA ASP A 189 -11.32 -13.43 -12.10
C ASP A 189 -12.23 -13.72 -10.88
N GLU A 190 -11.70 -14.39 -9.86
CA GLU A 190 -12.44 -14.65 -8.62
C GLU A 190 -12.79 -13.35 -7.86
N LEU A 191 -11.87 -12.38 -7.82
CA LEU A 191 -12.13 -11.05 -7.24
C LEU A 191 -13.25 -10.31 -7.98
N THR A 192 -13.24 -10.38 -9.31
CA THR A 192 -14.29 -9.76 -10.15
C THR A 192 -15.64 -10.39 -9.88
N LYS A 193 -15.72 -11.72 -9.76
CA LYS A 193 -16.96 -12.43 -9.39
C LYS A 193 -17.47 -12.03 -8.01
N LEU A 194 -16.58 -11.90 -7.02
CA LEU A 194 -16.96 -11.46 -5.68
C LEU A 194 -17.47 -10.02 -5.68
N GLN A 195 -16.87 -9.14 -6.47
CA GLN A 195 -17.32 -7.77 -6.64
C GLN A 195 -18.73 -7.71 -7.26
N ASP A 196 -19.02 -8.53 -8.27
CA ASP A 196 -20.35 -8.64 -8.85
C ASP A 196 -21.38 -9.16 -7.84
N ILE A 197 -21.02 -10.14 -7.01
CA ILE A 197 -21.91 -10.63 -5.94
C ILE A 197 -22.16 -9.53 -4.91
N HIS A 198 -21.12 -8.80 -4.51
CA HIS A 198 -21.23 -7.72 -3.54
C HIS A 198 -22.15 -6.59 -4.02
N THR A 199 -22.01 -6.18 -5.27
CA THR A 199 -22.87 -5.14 -5.87
C THR A 199 -24.33 -5.58 -5.94
N LYS A 200 -24.61 -6.84 -6.29
CA LYS A 200 -25.96 -7.42 -6.26
C LYS A 200 -26.55 -7.42 -4.85
N LEU A 201 -25.82 -7.93 -3.87
CA LEU A 201 -26.27 -7.94 -2.47
C LEU A 201 -26.55 -6.54 -1.94
N ASN A 202 -25.73 -5.56 -2.32
CA ASN A 202 -25.94 -4.18 -1.92
C ASN A 202 -27.21 -3.60 -2.57
N ALA A 203 -27.46 -3.90 -3.85
CA ALA A 203 -28.71 -3.51 -4.52
C ALA A 203 -29.94 -4.13 -3.86
N ASP A 204 -29.88 -5.43 -3.53
CA ASP A 204 -30.96 -6.14 -2.82
C ASP A 204 -31.21 -5.53 -1.43
N ALA A 205 -30.14 -5.22 -0.69
CA ALA A 205 -30.23 -4.58 0.62
C ALA A 205 -30.87 -3.18 0.54
N TRP A 206 -30.53 -2.40 -0.47
CA TRP A 206 -31.18 -1.10 -0.73
C TRP A 206 -32.66 -1.26 -1.06
N GLN A 207 -33.01 -2.24 -1.90
CA GLN A 207 -34.40 -2.53 -2.25
C GLN A 207 -35.21 -2.93 -1.01
N GLU A 208 -34.65 -3.79 -0.15
CA GLU A 208 -35.32 -4.22 1.07
C GLU A 208 -35.46 -3.09 2.09
N LYS A 209 -34.44 -2.23 2.21
CA LYS A 209 -34.53 -1.01 3.03
C LYS A 209 -35.64 -0.08 2.54
N ALA A 210 -35.78 0.09 1.23
CA ALA A 210 -36.87 0.89 0.64
C ALA A 210 -38.24 0.28 0.95
N ARG A 211 -38.39 -1.04 0.85
CA ARG A 211 -39.61 -1.75 1.25
C ARG A 211 -39.93 -1.58 2.73
N HIS A 212 -38.93 -1.66 3.60
CA HIS A 212 -39.11 -1.45 5.03
C HIS A 212 -39.61 -0.03 5.34
N VAL A 213 -39.02 0.99 4.72
CA VAL A 213 -39.46 2.40 4.88
C VAL A 213 -40.90 2.57 4.39
N GLN A 214 -41.26 1.96 3.25
CA GLN A 214 -42.62 1.98 2.73
C GLN A 214 -43.60 1.34 3.72
N ASN A 215 -43.32 0.12 4.18
CA ASN A 215 -44.17 -0.60 5.14
C ASN A 215 -44.32 0.18 6.46
N GLU A 216 -43.23 0.79 6.95
CA GLU A 216 -43.27 1.62 8.15
C GLU A 216 -44.17 2.85 7.95
N SER A 217 -44.11 3.51 6.79
CA SER A 217 -44.98 4.63 6.46
C SER A 217 -46.46 4.24 6.39
N GLU A 218 -46.76 3.07 5.82
CA GLU A 218 -48.12 2.52 5.74
C GLU A 218 -48.67 2.17 7.12
N LEU A 219 -47.84 1.56 7.98
CA LEU A 219 -48.21 1.25 9.35
C LEU A 219 -48.48 2.52 10.16
N ARG A 220 -47.63 3.54 10.05
CA ARG A 220 -47.85 4.85 10.68
C ARG A 220 -49.17 5.48 10.21
N ALA A 221 -49.43 5.49 8.89
CA ALA A 221 -50.68 6.00 8.34
C ALA A 221 -51.92 5.19 8.78
N PHE A 222 -51.77 3.87 8.98
CA PHE A 222 -52.83 3.02 9.52
C PHE A 222 -53.14 3.35 10.98
N VAL A 223 -52.12 3.47 11.82
CA VAL A 223 -52.26 3.83 13.24
C VAL A 223 -52.91 5.21 13.39
N GLU A 224 -52.42 6.20 12.63
CA GLU A 224 -52.99 7.56 12.61
C GLU A 224 -54.47 7.55 12.20
N ARG A 225 -54.84 6.81 11.15
CA ARG A 225 -56.25 6.66 10.73
C ARG A 225 -57.12 5.99 11.79
N ARG A 226 -56.58 5.05 12.57
CA ARG A 226 -57.32 4.43 13.67
C ARG A 226 -57.52 5.43 14.80
N PHE A 227 -56.45 6.12 15.20
CA PHE A 227 -56.50 7.13 16.24
C PHE A 227 -57.55 8.21 15.93
N ARG A 228 -57.55 8.78 14.71
CA ARG A 228 -58.56 9.75 14.29
C ARG A 228 -59.99 9.22 14.34
N ARG A 229 -60.21 7.95 13.98
CA ARG A 229 -61.55 7.33 14.06
C ARG A 229 -62.00 7.19 15.51
N ASP A 230 -61.11 6.77 16.39
CA ASP A 230 -61.43 6.60 17.81
C ASP A 230 -61.65 7.97 18.50
N GLU A 231 -60.85 8.98 18.14
CA GLU A 231 -61.07 10.37 18.56
C GLU A 231 -62.41 10.93 18.07
N ALA A 232 -62.75 10.72 16.79
CA ALA A 232 -64.04 11.14 16.24
C ALA A 232 -65.23 10.46 16.94
N ARG A 233 -65.11 9.17 17.27
CA ARG A 233 -66.12 8.44 18.05
C ARG A 233 -66.25 8.99 19.47
N HIS A 234 -65.12 9.33 20.10
CA HIS A 234 -65.13 9.92 21.44
C HIS A 234 -65.82 11.28 21.43
N LEU A 235 -65.47 12.16 20.49
CA LEU A 235 -66.13 13.46 20.32
C LEU A 235 -67.63 13.32 20.01
N GLN A 236 -68.01 12.35 19.19
CA GLN A 236 -69.41 12.04 18.92
C GLN A 236 -70.15 11.60 20.20
N ALA A 237 -69.56 10.67 20.97
CA ALA A 237 -70.14 10.21 22.23
C ALA A 237 -70.26 11.35 23.26
N GLU A 238 -69.25 12.24 23.35
CA GLU A 238 -69.33 13.44 24.18
C GLU A 238 -70.46 14.39 23.73
N ALA A 239 -70.64 14.58 22.42
CA ALA A 239 -71.71 15.41 21.88
C ALA A 239 -73.09 14.82 22.19
N GLU A 240 -73.29 13.51 21.96
CA GLU A 240 -74.53 12.80 22.28
C GLU A 240 -74.84 12.86 23.78
N LEU A 241 -73.82 12.72 24.64
CA LEU A 241 -73.95 12.85 26.09
C LEU A 241 -74.38 14.27 26.48
N ARG A 242 -73.74 15.31 25.91
CA ARG A 242 -74.13 16.71 26.13
C ARG A 242 -75.58 16.98 25.71
N GLU A 243 -75.99 16.51 24.53
CA GLU A 243 -77.38 16.64 24.07
C GLU A 243 -78.37 15.90 24.98
N SER A 244 -77.99 14.72 25.47
CA SER A 244 -78.80 13.96 26.44
C SER A 244 -78.99 14.73 27.74
N TYR A 245 -77.91 15.32 28.28
CA TYR A 245 -77.97 16.19 29.46
C TYR A 245 -78.86 17.42 29.23
N GLU A 246 -78.73 18.10 28.09
CA GLU A 246 -79.59 19.23 27.76
C GLU A 246 -81.06 18.83 27.65
N ARG A 247 -81.36 17.67 27.04
CA ARG A 247 -82.71 17.11 26.98
C ARG A 247 -83.28 16.85 28.37
N ALA A 248 -82.49 16.25 29.27
CA ALA A 248 -82.90 16.02 30.66
C ALA A 248 -83.18 17.34 31.40
N ILE A 249 -82.31 18.35 31.26
CA ILE A 249 -82.53 19.69 31.85
C ILE A 249 -83.81 20.32 31.30
N ARG A 250 -84.07 20.22 30.00
CA ARG A 250 -85.31 20.72 29.39
C ARG A 250 -86.54 20.01 29.94
N GLN A 251 -86.48 18.69 30.11
CA GLN A 251 -87.56 17.88 30.68
C GLN A 251 -87.81 18.24 32.15
N GLU A 252 -86.76 18.37 32.97
CA GLU A 252 -86.89 18.80 34.37
C GLU A 252 -87.48 20.20 34.49
N ARG A 253 -87.04 21.15 33.66
CA ARG A 253 -87.67 22.48 33.60
C ARG A 253 -89.14 22.42 33.20
N ALA A 254 -89.49 21.58 32.22
CA ALA A 254 -90.88 21.40 31.82
C ALA A 254 -91.74 20.80 32.94
N ARG A 255 -91.21 19.80 33.68
CA ARG A 255 -91.85 19.24 34.88
C ARG A 255 -92.03 20.29 35.97
N HIS A 256 -91.01 21.12 36.21
CA HIS A 256 -91.09 22.20 37.18
C HIS A 256 -92.16 23.22 36.80
N ILE A 257 -92.20 23.66 35.54
CA ILE A 257 -93.24 24.58 35.03
C ILE A 257 -94.63 23.95 35.16
N GLN A 258 -94.76 22.66 34.86
CA GLN A 258 -96.02 21.93 35.02
C GLN A 258 -96.45 21.86 36.49
N ALA A 259 -95.54 21.51 37.40
CA ALA A 259 -95.81 21.48 38.84
C ALA A 259 -96.15 22.88 39.40
N GLU A 260 -95.49 23.93 38.92
CA GLU A 260 -95.84 25.33 39.23
C GLU A 260 -97.24 25.68 38.72
N ALA A 261 -97.61 25.24 37.51
CA ALA A 261 -98.94 25.46 36.97
C ALA A 261 -100.03 24.69 37.75
N GLU A 262 -99.76 23.44 38.12
CA GLU A 262 -100.67 22.60 38.94
C GLU A 262 -100.84 23.17 40.34
N THR A 263 -99.75 23.57 41.00
CA THR A 263 -99.83 24.23 42.33
C THR A 263 -100.54 25.56 42.25
N LYS A 264 -100.29 26.37 41.21
CA LYS A 264 -101.03 27.62 40.98
C LYS A 264 -102.52 27.38 40.76
N ALA A 265 -102.89 26.38 39.95
CA ALA A 265 -104.29 25.99 39.74
C ALA A 265 -104.95 25.52 41.05
N TYR A 266 -104.24 24.72 41.85
CA TYR A 266 -104.70 24.29 43.17
C TYR A 266 -104.91 25.47 44.13
N TYR A 267 -104.00 26.45 44.16
CA TYR A 267 -104.17 27.67 44.96
C TYR A 267 -105.33 28.55 44.47
N GLU A 268 -105.53 28.66 43.15
CA GLU A 268 -106.69 29.35 42.58
C GLU A 268 -108.01 28.65 42.94
N GLU A 269 -108.04 27.32 42.95
CA GLU A 269 -109.18 26.52 43.42
C GLU A 269 -109.44 26.73 44.91
N LEU A 270 -108.39 26.74 45.74
CA LEU A 270 -108.48 27.04 47.18
C LEU A 270 -108.97 28.46 47.47
N LEU A 271 -108.54 29.43 46.66
CA LEU A 271 -109.05 30.80 46.72
C LEU A 271 -110.52 30.86 46.31
N ALA A 272 -110.91 30.15 45.24
CA ALA A 272 -112.30 30.05 44.81
C ALA A 272 -113.18 29.35 45.87
N GLU A 273 -112.69 28.26 46.48
CA GLU A 273 -113.37 27.56 47.57
C GLU A 273 -113.47 28.43 48.82
N ARG A 274 -112.43 29.20 49.17
CA ARG A 274 -112.48 30.19 50.25
C ARG A 274 -113.45 31.33 49.95
N ASP A 275 -113.50 31.82 48.71
CA ASP A 275 -114.46 32.85 48.29
C ASP A 275 -115.89 32.29 48.29
N GLN A 276 -116.06 31.02 47.96
CA GLN A 276 -117.32 30.29 48.07
C GLN A 276 -117.71 30.05 49.54
N ALA A 277 -116.76 29.68 50.40
CA ALA A 277 -116.95 29.48 51.84
C ALA A 277 -117.22 30.80 52.56
N THR A 278 -116.59 31.91 52.16
CA THR A 278 -116.89 33.25 52.68
C THR A 278 -118.22 33.78 52.15
N ASN A 279 -118.63 33.45 50.92
CA ASN A 279 -120.00 33.70 50.46
C ASN A 279 -121.02 32.82 51.18
N GLN A 280 -120.71 31.55 51.49
CA GLN A 280 -121.54 30.69 52.34
C GLN A 280 -121.56 31.17 53.78
N ARG A 281 -120.47 31.75 54.28
CA ARG A 281 -120.39 32.38 55.61
C ARG A 281 -121.18 33.68 55.64
N ARG A 282 -121.17 34.50 54.60
CA ARG A 282 -122.09 35.65 54.45
C ARG A 282 -123.56 35.21 54.36
N LEU A 283 -123.86 34.07 53.75
CA LEU A 283 -125.21 33.49 53.72
C LEU A 283 -125.62 32.84 55.05
N ARG A 284 -124.68 32.31 55.83
CA ARG A 284 -124.94 31.75 57.16
C ARG A 284 -124.91 32.78 58.29
N GLU A 285 -124.13 33.85 58.19
CA GLU A 285 -124.06 34.93 59.18
C GLU A 285 -125.23 35.94 59.08
N ALA A 286 -126.08 35.83 58.04
CA ALA A 286 -127.38 36.50 57.97
C ALA A 286 -128.53 35.72 58.67
N LEU A 287 -128.27 34.52 59.19
CA LEU A 287 -129.29 33.62 59.73
C LEU A 287 -128.78 32.94 61.02
N VAL A 288 -128.75 33.72 62.11
CA VAL A 288 -128.79 33.29 63.52
C VAL A 288 -127.52 33.65 64.32
N SER A 289 -127.60 34.81 64.97
CA SER A 289 -127.03 35.07 66.29
C SER A 289 -127.41 33.98 67.29
N SER A 290 -126.43 33.43 68.04
CA SER A 290 -126.49 33.24 69.52
C SER A 290 -125.54 32.14 70.03
N SER A 291 -124.76 32.48 71.07
CA SER A 291 -124.21 31.62 72.16
C SER A 291 -122.85 30.88 72.02
N VAL A 292 -121.76 31.58 72.35
CA VAL A 292 -120.89 31.48 73.57
C VAL A 292 -120.52 30.10 74.23
N ASN A 293 -119.19 29.83 74.26
CA ASN A 293 -118.29 29.31 75.34
C ASN A 293 -117.87 27.82 75.59
N VAL A 294 -116.55 27.67 75.86
CA VAL A 294 -115.85 26.95 76.98
C VAL A 294 -114.98 25.65 76.74
N ILE A 295 -113.64 25.81 76.97
CA ILE A 295 -112.58 25.01 77.68
C ILE A 295 -112.11 23.58 77.24
N SER A 296 -110.77 23.37 77.18
CA SER A 296 -109.93 22.24 77.73
C SER A 296 -108.72 21.89 76.81
N ALA A 297 -107.42 22.10 77.11
CA ALA A 297 -106.45 21.45 78.04
C ALA A 297 -105.80 20.12 77.55
N ASN A 298 -104.45 20.03 77.71
CA ASN A 298 -103.49 18.89 77.52
C ASN A 298 -103.12 18.50 76.06
N GLY A 299 -101.90 18.11 75.67
CA GLY A 299 -100.61 17.88 76.35
C GLY A 299 -99.83 16.76 75.62
N GLY A 300 -98.50 16.93 75.42
CA GLY A 300 -97.52 15.81 75.43
C GLY A 300 -96.87 15.31 74.12
N GLY A 301 -95.54 15.07 74.20
CA GLY A 301 -94.72 14.09 73.42
C GLY A 301 -93.97 14.64 72.20
N ILE A 302 -92.66 14.92 72.17
CA ILE A 302 -91.41 14.11 72.35
C ILE A 302 -91.09 13.19 71.13
N VAL A 303 -89.78 13.08 70.86
CA VAL A 303 -88.99 12.14 70.01
C VAL A 303 -88.49 12.79 68.71
N GLU A 304 -87.26 13.32 68.64
CA GLU A 304 -85.91 12.69 68.71
C GLU A 304 -85.45 12.13 67.34
N ALA A 305 -84.18 12.43 67.02
CA ALA A 305 -83.47 12.12 65.78
C ALA A 305 -83.28 10.60 65.55
N PRO A 306 -82.74 10.16 64.39
CA PRO A 306 -81.28 9.96 64.39
C PRO A 306 -80.57 10.18 63.03
N GLN A 307 -79.26 10.46 63.13
CA GLN A 307 -78.28 10.15 62.08
C GLN A 307 -78.13 8.64 61.88
N PRO A 308 -77.51 8.20 60.78
CA PRO A 308 -76.18 7.57 60.90
C PRO A 308 -75.23 8.00 59.76
N SER A 309 -73.99 8.41 60.04
CA SER A 309 -72.76 7.59 60.14
C SER A 309 -72.60 6.51 59.06
N HIS A 310 -71.58 6.64 58.20
CA HIS A 310 -70.50 5.66 58.00
C HIS A 310 -69.64 6.00 56.76
N GLU A 311 -68.46 6.58 56.99
CA GLU A 311 -67.19 6.13 56.38
C GLU A 311 -66.73 4.85 57.13
N PRO A 312 -65.65 4.11 56.74
CA PRO A 312 -64.79 4.16 55.55
C PRO A 312 -64.54 2.77 54.90
N THR A 313 -63.94 2.67 53.70
CA THR A 313 -63.14 1.48 53.33
C THR A 313 -61.99 1.87 52.41
N ARG A 314 -60.80 1.90 53.01
CA ARG A 314 -59.51 1.68 52.34
C ARG A 314 -59.46 0.23 51.84
N THR A 315 -59.18 0.03 50.56
CA THR A 315 -58.64 -1.23 50.06
C THR A 315 -57.25 -0.97 49.52
N ALA A 316 -56.25 -1.31 50.31
CA ALA A 316 -54.88 -1.46 49.88
C ALA A 316 -54.78 -2.74 49.03
N PHE A 317 -54.20 -2.64 47.84
CA PHE A 317 -53.68 -3.79 47.09
C PHE A 317 -52.15 -3.69 47.01
N SER A 318 -51.56 -4.58 47.78
CA SER A 318 -50.30 -5.29 47.65
C SER A 318 -49.44 -5.10 46.39
N HIS A 319 -48.18 -4.76 46.69
CA HIS A 319 -46.94 -5.27 46.11
C HIS A 319 -47.01 -6.37 45.04
N THR A 320 -46.34 -6.11 43.90
CA THR A 320 -45.47 -7.09 43.24
C THR A 320 -44.32 -6.39 42.52
N THR A 321 -43.15 -6.51 43.13
CA THR A 321 -41.83 -6.23 42.57
C THR A 321 -41.55 -7.19 41.40
N PRO A 322 -41.06 -6.74 40.23
CA PRO A 322 -40.44 -7.64 39.28
C PRO A 322 -38.97 -7.83 39.64
N THR A 323 -38.68 -9.04 40.12
CA THR A 323 -37.35 -9.62 40.30
C THR A 323 -36.59 -9.57 38.98
N LEU A 324 -35.47 -8.83 38.98
CA LEU A 324 -34.49 -8.80 37.91
C LEU A 324 -33.81 -10.17 37.82
N ALA A 325 -34.28 -11.03 36.93
CA ALA A 325 -33.60 -12.27 36.59
C ALA A 325 -32.29 -11.95 35.85
N GLN A 326 -31.17 -12.04 36.57
CA GLN A 326 -29.84 -12.11 35.99
C GLN A 326 -29.71 -13.41 35.18
N ALA A 327 -29.98 -13.32 33.88
CA ALA A 327 -29.59 -14.35 32.93
C ALA A 327 -28.08 -14.28 32.72
N LYS A 328 -27.42 -15.35 33.16
CA LYS A 328 -26.02 -15.74 32.90
C LYS A 328 -25.51 -15.26 31.54
N ARG A 329 -24.52 -14.37 31.56
CA ARG A 329 -23.58 -14.22 30.44
C ARG A 329 -22.76 -15.51 30.34
N PRO A 330 -22.62 -16.13 29.15
CA PRO A 330 -21.59 -17.12 28.94
C PRO A 330 -20.23 -16.43 28.98
N THR A 331 -19.40 -16.83 29.94
CA THR A 331 -17.96 -16.57 29.94
C THR A 331 -17.37 -17.21 28.70
N MET A 332 -17.05 -16.41 27.68
CA MET A 332 -16.22 -16.87 26.56
C MET A 332 -14.79 -17.07 27.04
N THR A 333 -14.35 -18.32 27.01
CA THR A 333 -12.96 -18.73 27.11
C THR A 333 -12.18 -18.09 25.94
N PRO A 334 -11.10 -17.32 26.18
CA PRO A 334 -10.24 -16.89 25.08
C PRO A 334 -9.43 -18.09 24.57
N ALA A 335 -9.49 -18.30 23.26
CA ALA A 335 -8.62 -19.24 22.56
C ALA A 335 -7.15 -18.79 22.68
N PRO A 336 -6.18 -19.71 22.77
CA PRO A 336 -4.77 -19.35 22.74
C PRO A 336 -4.38 -18.95 21.32
N THR A 337 -4.27 -17.65 21.06
CA THR A 337 -3.58 -17.11 19.89
C THR A 337 -2.07 -17.24 20.11
N THR A 338 -1.49 -18.35 19.66
CA THR A 338 -0.05 -18.44 19.40
C THR A 338 0.26 -17.66 18.13
N PHE A 339 0.45 -16.35 18.25
CA PHE A 339 1.15 -15.55 17.24
C PHE A 339 2.64 -15.54 17.59
N SER A 340 3.42 -16.38 16.90
CA SER A 340 4.87 -16.20 16.80
C SER A 340 5.13 -14.94 15.98
N SER A 341 5.31 -13.80 16.66
CA SER A 341 5.94 -12.63 16.07
C SER A 341 7.45 -12.79 16.17
N THR A 342 8.07 -13.27 15.08
CA THR A 342 9.49 -13.02 14.83
C THR A 342 9.61 -11.61 14.26
N ALA A 343 9.48 -10.61 15.12
CA ALA A 343 9.88 -9.24 14.80
C ALA A 343 11.39 -9.12 15.04
N ALA A 344 12.16 -9.44 14.00
CA ALA A 344 13.56 -9.06 13.94
C ALA A 344 13.62 -7.52 13.87
N SER A 345 13.92 -6.91 15.01
CA SER A 345 14.29 -5.51 15.16
C SER A 345 15.59 -5.26 14.38
N TYR A 346 15.45 -4.85 13.11
CA TYR A 346 16.53 -4.18 12.39
C TYR A 346 16.72 -2.79 13.01
N TYR A 347 17.75 -2.64 13.84
CA TYR A 347 18.35 -1.34 14.11
C TYR A 347 18.96 -0.83 12.80
N HIS A 348 18.25 0.02 12.07
CA HIS A 348 18.88 0.91 11.12
C HIS A 348 19.48 2.07 11.91
N ALA A 349 20.80 2.06 12.03
CA ALA A 349 21.58 3.23 12.38
C ALA A 349 21.24 4.34 11.37
N ILE A 350 20.54 5.37 11.83
CA ILE A 350 20.40 6.63 11.12
C ILE A 350 21.79 7.28 11.19
N HIS A 351 22.49 7.26 10.06
CA HIS A 351 23.59 8.17 9.83
C HIS A 351 22.98 9.56 9.68
N ASP A 352 23.24 10.41 10.68
CA ASP A 352 23.18 11.84 10.54
C ASP A 352 24.22 12.24 9.48
N GLU A 353 23.76 12.55 8.27
CA GLU A 353 24.50 13.41 7.36
C GLU A 353 23.76 14.74 7.27
N ASP A 354 24.43 15.74 7.84
CA ASP A 354 24.38 17.12 7.40
C ASP A 354 24.27 17.18 5.88
N GLU A 355 23.28 17.87 5.31
CA GLU A 355 23.60 18.93 4.35
C GLU A 355 22.38 19.68 3.81
N SER A 356 22.58 21.00 3.80
CA SER A 356 22.11 21.92 2.77
C SER A 356 20.62 22.25 2.73
N VAL A 357 20.30 23.30 3.48
CA VAL A 357 19.24 24.26 3.14
C VAL A 357 19.54 24.82 1.75
N HIS A 358 18.80 24.33 0.74
CA HIS A 358 18.74 24.97 -0.57
C HIS A 358 17.38 25.64 -0.81
N ASP A 359 17.52 26.96 -0.90
CA ASP A 359 16.60 28.05 -1.16
C ASP A 359 15.83 27.88 -2.49
N PRO A 360 14.48 27.76 -2.50
CA PRO A 360 13.71 27.64 -3.74
C PRO A 360 13.19 29.02 -4.16
N ALA A 361 14.08 29.92 -4.56
CA ALA A 361 13.66 31.20 -5.12
C ALA A 361 14.71 31.80 -6.05
N ARG A 362 14.86 31.25 -7.27
CA ARG A 362 15.26 32.07 -8.44
C ARG A 362 15.20 31.33 -9.78
N LEU A 363 14.76 32.10 -10.77
CA LEU A 363 15.04 32.02 -12.20
C LEU A 363 14.09 31.21 -13.09
N PHE A 364 13.01 31.92 -13.44
CA PHE A 364 12.54 32.02 -14.83
C PHE A 364 13.70 32.28 -15.81
N ALA A 365 13.91 31.36 -16.74
CA ALA A 365 14.43 31.59 -18.10
C ALA A 365 14.12 30.32 -18.92
N ARG A 366 12.98 30.25 -19.62
CA ARG A 366 12.86 30.57 -21.06
C ARG A 366 14.04 30.05 -21.88
N HIS A 367 14.08 28.75 -22.13
CA HIS A 367 14.76 28.18 -23.30
C HIS A 367 13.69 27.78 -24.32
N GLN A 368 13.60 28.57 -25.39
CA GLN A 368 12.93 28.20 -26.63
C GLN A 368 13.94 27.41 -27.47
N ASP A 369 13.61 26.17 -27.81
CA ASP A 369 14.26 25.43 -28.88
C ASP A 369 13.58 25.75 -30.21
N PRO A 370 14.29 26.25 -31.23
CA PRO A 370 13.79 26.40 -32.57
C PRO A 370 14.50 25.39 -33.49
N ASN A 371 13.98 24.17 -33.58
CA ASN A 371 14.30 23.28 -34.71
C ASN A 371 13.29 22.15 -34.81
N ASP A 372 12.09 22.48 -35.29
CA ASP A 372 11.15 21.51 -35.84
C ASP A 372 10.66 22.04 -37.20
N ARG A 373 11.50 21.80 -38.22
CA ARG A 373 11.19 21.94 -39.64
C ARG A 373 11.84 20.76 -40.37
N GLY A 374 10.99 19.89 -40.90
CA GLY A 374 11.33 18.79 -41.79
C GLY A 374 10.03 18.08 -42.15
N GLU A 375 9.20 18.73 -42.97
CA GLU A 375 9.05 18.40 -44.40
C GLU A 375 8.19 17.13 -44.60
N GLU A 376 6.89 17.38 -44.75
CA GLU A 376 5.97 16.50 -45.47
C GLU A 376 6.36 16.47 -46.95
N GLU A 377 6.95 15.36 -47.42
CA GLU A 377 7.01 15.06 -48.84
C GLU A 377 6.17 13.82 -49.15
N LYS A 378 5.00 14.08 -49.73
CA LYS A 378 4.18 13.10 -50.44
C LYS A 378 4.96 12.60 -51.65
N VAL A 379 5.38 11.34 -51.62
CA VAL A 379 5.72 10.60 -52.83
C VAL A 379 4.73 9.46 -53.01
N ALA A 380 3.79 9.68 -53.91
CA ALA A 380 3.06 8.62 -54.58
C ALA A 380 4.03 7.93 -55.55
N GLY A 381 4.26 6.63 -55.36
CA GLY A 381 5.16 5.84 -56.18
C GLY A 381 4.63 4.41 -56.29
N GLU A 382 3.92 4.19 -57.40
CA GLU A 382 3.53 2.96 -58.07
C GLU A 382 4.13 1.64 -57.53
N GLY A 383 3.25 0.74 -57.10
CA GLY A 383 3.56 -0.65 -56.85
C GLY A 383 3.71 -1.40 -58.18
N GLU A 384 4.94 -1.71 -58.55
CA GLU A 384 5.25 -2.67 -59.60
C GLU A 384 5.56 -4.03 -58.96
N ALA A 385 4.70 -5.00 -59.25
CA ALA A 385 4.83 -6.37 -58.85
C ALA A 385 5.99 -7.03 -59.60
N VAL A 386 7.02 -7.50 -58.87
CA VAL A 386 8.04 -8.39 -59.42
C VAL A 386 7.85 -9.77 -58.82
N ASP A 387 7.25 -10.60 -59.68
CA ASP A 387 7.07 -12.03 -59.61
C ASP A 387 8.45 -12.73 -59.61
N TRP A 388 8.77 -13.50 -58.58
CA TRP A 388 9.98 -14.33 -58.54
C TRP A 388 9.64 -15.74 -59.00
N PRO A 389 10.21 -16.25 -60.10
CA PRO A 389 9.96 -17.63 -60.52
C PRO A 389 10.75 -18.61 -59.65
N ILE A 390 9.99 -19.58 -59.14
CA ILE A 390 10.45 -20.86 -58.60
C ILE A 390 11.27 -21.58 -59.68
N LEU A 391 12.57 -21.74 -59.45
CA LEU A 391 13.37 -22.74 -60.15
C LEU A 391 13.39 -24.03 -59.31
N SER A 392 12.48 -24.93 -59.68
CA SER A 392 12.68 -26.37 -59.49
C SER A 392 13.52 -26.90 -60.65
N TYR A 393 14.45 -27.81 -60.35
CA TYR A 393 14.75 -29.08 -61.04
C TYR A 393 16.24 -29.41 -60.95
N GLY A 394 16.52 -30.67 -60.63
CA GLY A 394 17.82 -31.31 -60.78
C GLY A 394 18.03 -32.40 -59.76
#